data_AF-A0A179SQ27-F1
#
_entry.id   AF-A0A179SQ27-F1
#
_cell.length_a   1.000
_cell.length_b   1.000
_cell.length_c   1.000
_cell.angle_alpha   90.00
_cell.angle_beta   90.00
_cell.angle_gamma   90.00
#
_symmetry.space_group_name_H-M   'P 1'
#
loop_
_entity.id
_entity.type
_entity.pdbx_description
1 polymer ?
#
loop_
_entity_poly.entity_id
_entity_poly.type
_entity_poly.pdbx_seq_one_letter_code
_entity_poly.pdbx_strand_id
1 'polypeptide(L)'
;MKSNRLLLVFMVISLGLLISSILYSIFHERDPYKYHTGLGSELAISPNDEKLAFSYYLDGNEAIYTANSDGTEITKISKEEEGRVHTTRFSFDGKKVAYLKENSEGIQSLMIMDADGSNSKQLTKESLHVSDAVISPVGDTIYYIAMPAADYKKAEGETKEGYDLFAVNMNGKEGEQITNKDHFSMNNLSISNDGQQLFYSLFETKEELYTFTINEKKQLKVEAAAGISADMYSAVFSQDKKLLAFTAVSEASENSSLFEYELYLRNTETKETKQLTHLKTSVQSPVFFHHTNKIAFLEYKNWPGDPEQYQLMTVSIEGEEPVLIDLELPASEENHWFMKTVDFLLSDAAIAVYYVLLLGGITVYLQRNSGKVFLPSYFSIGLAILIFISSFVIGAITNPWFGIGLAMVAITLFICSILLLAFAFIVKRIVKPF
;
A
#
# COMPACT_ATOMS: atom_id res chain seq x y z
N MET A 1 51.78 -15.52 -4.46
CA MET A 1 51.44 -14.92 -3.13
C MET A 1 50.58 -13.66 -3.20
N LYS A 2 50.93 -12.58 -3.93
CA LYS A 2 50.11 -11.34 -3.99
C LYS A 2 48.66 -11.55 -4.47
N SER A 3 48.42 -12.40 -5.47
CA SER A 3 47.08 -12.63 -6.03
C SER A 3 46.11 -13.37 -5.08
N ASN A 4 46.59 -14.25 -4.21
CA ASN A 4 45.73 -14.93 -3.22
C ASN A 4 45.36 -14.00 -2.06
N ARG A 5 46.21 -13.03 -1.70
CA ARG A 5 45.84 -11.98 -0.72
C ARG A 5 44.73 -11.09 -1.25
N LEU A 6 44.81 -10.65 -2.50
CA LEU A 6 43.75 -9.86 -3.13
C LEU A 6 42.42 -10.61 -3.16
N LEU A 7 42.45 -11.91 -3.48
CA LEU A 7 41.27 -12.77 -3.51
C LEU A 7 40.66 -12.98 -2.11
N LEU A 8 41.50 -13.15 -1.09
CA LEU A 8 41.06 -13.22 0.31
C LEU A 8 40.39 -11.92 0.74
N VAL A 9 40.99 -10.77 0.43
CA VAL A 9 40.40 -9.45 0.72
C VAL A 9 39.04 -9.30 0.03
N PHE A 10 38.93 -9.67 -1.24
CA PHE A 10 37.66 -9.68 -1.97
C PHE A 10 36.60 -10.55 -1.28
N MET A 11 36.93 -11.77 -0.89
CA MET A 11 35.98 -12.66 -0.19
C MET A 11 35.54 -12.10 1.16
N VAL A 12 36.46 -11.49 1.92
CA VAL A 12 36.13 -10.85 3.20
C VAL A 12 35.18 -9.67 2.99
N ILE A 13 35.40 -8.84 1.97
CA ILE A 13 34.51 -7.73 1.62
C ILE A 13 33.13 -8.24 1.22
N SER A 14 33.05 -9.23 0.32
CA SER A 14 31.78 -9.82 -0.10
C SER A 14 31.01 -10.46 1.06
N LEU A 15 31.70 -11.12 1.99
CA LEU A 15 31.08 -11.67 3.20
C LEU A 15 30.56 -10.55 4.12
N GLY A 16 31.35 -9.49 4.31
CA GLY A 16 30.93 -8.33 5.10
C GLY A 16 29.68 -7.68 4.52
N LEU A 17 29.66 -7.42 3.21
CA LEU A 17 28.48 -6.86 2.52
C LEU A 17 27.28 -7.79 2.60
N LEU A 18 27.47 -9.10 2.40
CA LEU A 18 26.39 -10.08 2.52
C LEU A 18 25.75 -10.05 3.92
N ILE A 19 26.57 -10.06 4.97
CA ILE A 19 26.09 -10.01 6.36
C ILE A 19 25.40 -8.67 6.63
N SER A 20 25.99 -7.56 6.19
CA SER A 20 25.39 -6.23 6.35
C SER A 20 24.04 -6.10 5.66
N SER A 21 23.87 -6.59 4.43
CA SER A 21 22.59 -6.58 3.72
C SER A 21 21.55 -7.47 4.38
N ILE A 22 21.94 -8.65 4.87
CA ILE A 22 21.01 -9.53 5.62
C ILE A 22 20.55 -8.85 6.91
N LEU A 23 21.48 -8.25 7.67
CA LEU A 23 21.10 -7.53 8.89
C LEU A 23 20.23 -6.31 8.57
N TYR A 24 20.54 -5.57 7.52
CA TYR A 24 19.74 -4.44 7.07
C TYR A 24 18.31 -4.86 6.71
N SER A 25 18.15 -5.95 5.95
CA SER A 25 16.85 -6.53 5.58
C SER A 25 16.01 -6.99 6.79
N ILE A 26 16.65 -7.50 7.85
CA ILE A 26 15.95 -7.95 9.07
C ILE A 26 15.50 -6.79 9.96
N PHE A 27 16.30 -5.72 10.04
CA PHE A 27 16.07 -4.64 11.01
C PHE A 27 15.49 -3.36 10.41
N HIS A 28 15.49 -3.22 9.08
CA HIS A 28 14.98 -2.04 8.41
C HIS A 28 13.67 -2.36 7.71
N GLU A 29 12.58 -1.70 8.15
CA GLU A 29 11.34 -1.73 7.41
C GLU A 29 11.55 -1.03 6.06
N ARG A 30 11.15 -1.71 4.98
CA ARG A 30 11.24 -1.14 3.64
C ARG A 30 10.17 -0.07 3.51
N ASP A 31 10.62 1.16 3.32
CA ASP A 31 9.76 2.29 2.97
C ASP A 31 9.91 2.61 1.48
N PRO A 32 8.97 2.18 0.62
CA PRO A 32 9.06 2.44 -0.81
C PRO A 32 8.90 3.93 -1.15
N TYR A 33 8.28 4.70 -0.25
CA TYR A 33 8.03 6.12 -0.41
C TYR A 33 9.19 7.02 0.01
N LYS A 34 10.25 6.48 0.64
CA LYS A 34 11.38 7.23 1.22
C LYS A 34 12.00 8.31 0.31
N TYR A 35 11.99 8.12 -1.00
CA TYR A 35 12.50 9.09 -1.99
C TYR A 35 11.49 9.33 -3.12
N HIS A 36 10.21 9.13 -2.84
CA HIS A 36 9.14 9.24 -3.80
C HIS A 36 8.65 10.68 -3.88
N THR A 37 8.25 11.09 -5.08
CA THR A 37 7.57 12.35 -5.33
C THR A 37 6.39 12.06 -6.25
N GLY A 38 5.18 12.36 -5.79
CA GLY A 38 3.94 11.93 -6.46
C GLY A 38 2.70 12.04 -5.58
N LEU A 39 1.53 11.94 -6.21
CA LEU A 39 0.24 11.90 -5.51
C LEU A 39 0.14 10.66 -4.63
N GLY A 40 -0.51 10.79 -3.47
CA GLY A 40 -0.94 9.65 -2.67
C GLY A 40 -2.19 8.97 -3.26
N SER A 41 -2.67 7.93 -2.56
CA SER A 41 -3.71 7.02 -3.03
C SER A 41 -5.15 7.48 -2.72
N GLU A 42 -5.33 8.64 -2.10
CA GLU A 42 -6.64 9.16 -1.72
C GLU A 42 -6.86 10.63 -2.08
N LEU A 43 -8.11 10.96 -2.41
CA LEU A 43 -8.58 12.33 -2.61
C LEU A 43 -9.93 12.55 -1.92
N ALA A 44 -10.29 13.82 -1.75
CA ALA A 44 -11.62 14.23 -1.33
C ALA A 44 -12.07 15.50 -2.06
N ILE A 45 -13.38 15.63 -2.21
CA ILE A 45 -14.02 16.80 -2.83
C ILE A 45 -14.82 17.52 -1.75
N SER A 46 -14.65 18.84 -1.65
CA SER A 46 -15.43 19.68 -0.75
C SER A 46 -16.92 19.64 -1.10
N PRO A 47 -17.83 19.79 -0.13
CA PRO A 47 -19.28 19.67 -0.36
C PRO A 47 -19.86 20.57 -1.45
N ASN A 48 -19.23 21.72 -1.70
CA ASN A 48 -19.65 22.69 -2.72
C ASN A 48 -18.96 22.48 -4.09
N ASP A 49 -18.18 21.40 -4.27
CA ASP A 49 -17.41 21.09 -5.48
C ASP A 49 -16.34 22.11 -5.87
N GLU A 50 -15.93 23.02 -4.98
CA GLU A 50 -14.95 24.07 -5.31
C GLU A 50 -13.50 23.65 -5.05
N LYS A 51 -13.27 22.79 -4.04
CA LYS A 51 -11.94 22.39 -3.59
C LYS A 51 -11.75 20.88 -3.60
N LEU A 52 -10.53 20.49 -3.92
CA LEU A 52 -9.98 19.16 -3.77
C LEU A 52 -9.05 19.14 -2.55
N ALA A 53 -9.00 18.02 -1.84
CA ALA A 53 -7.96 17.71 -0.87
C ALA A 53 -7.34 16.37 -1.24
N PHE A 54 -6.02 16.26 -1.14
CA PHE A 54 -5.28 15.05 -1.49
C PHE A 54 -3.93 15.04 -0.76
N SER A 55 -3.34 13.87 -0.59
CA SER A 55 -1.96 13.78 -0.13
C SER A 55 -0.96 13.80 -1.28
N TYR A 56 0.22 14.34 -1.03
CA TYR A 56 1.31 14.41 -1.98
C TYR A 56 2.63 14.21 -1.28
N TYR A 57 3.44 13.31 -1.83
CA TYR A 57 4.80 13.06 -1.42
C TYR A 57 5.74 14.03 -2.13
N LEU A 58 6.57 14.71 -1.35
CA LEU A 58 7.74 15.44 -1.84
C LEU A 58 8.98 14.89 -1.15
N ASP A 59 9.81 14.17 -1.90
CA ASP A 59 11.01 13.49 -1.40
C ASP A 59 10.74 12.60 -0.17
N GLY A 60 9.65 11.85 -0.23
CA GLY A 60 9.18 10.92 0.81
C GLY A 60 8.50 11.55 2.01
N ASN A 61 8.37 12.87 2.03
CA ASN A 61 7.54 13.58 3.00
C ASN A 61 6.14 13.75 2.43
N GLU A 62 5.17 13.01 3.00
CA GLU A 62 3.78 13.12 2.63
C GLU A 62 3.11 14.29 3.36
N ALA A 63 2.41 15.14 2.62
CA ALA A 63 1.67 16.26 3.17
C ALA A 63 0.31 16.39 2.49
N ILE A 64 -0.62 17.09 3.15
CA ILE A 64 -1.95 17.37 2.61
C ILE A 64 -1.90 18.68 1.83
N TYR A 65 -2.41 18.63 0.61
CA TYR A 65 -2.58 19.77 -0.26
C TYR A 65 -4.06 19.95 -0.58
N THR A 66 -4.42 21.19 -0.90
CA THR A 66 -5.70 21.54 -1.50
C THR A 66 -5.49 22.24 -2.82
N ALA A 67 -6.47 22.12 -3.71
CA ALA A 67 -6.52 22.81 -5.00
C ALA A 67 -7.97 23.18 -5.33
N ASN A 68 -8.17 24.06 -6.29
CA ASN A 68 -9.46 24.19 -6.95
C ASN A 68 -9.82 22.89 -7.70
N SER A 69 -11.11 22.65 -7.92
CA SER A 69 -11.59 21.48 -8.68
C SER A 69 -11.14 21.42 -10.14
N ASP A 70 -10.57 22.49 -10.67
CA ASP A 70 -9.93 22.53 -11.99
C ASP A 70 -8.41 22.27 -11.94
N GLY A 71 -7.84 22.08 -10.74
CA GLY A 71 -6.42 21.82 -10.50
C GLY A 71 -5.58 23.06 -10.15
N THR A 72 -6.16 24.26 -10.18
CA THR A 72 -5.45 25.52 -9.90
C THR A 72 -5.35 25.83 -8.39
N GLU A 73 -4.58 26.86 -8.02
CA GLU A 73 -4.46 27.35 -6.63
C GLU A 73 -4.02 26.29 -5.60
N ILE A 74 -3.00 25.51 -5.95
CA ILE A 74 -2.46 24.48 -5.07
C ILE A 74 -1.85 25.11 -3.81
N THR A 75 -2.25 24.62 -2.65
CA THR A 75 -1.78 25.08 -1.34
C THR A 75 -1.51 23.88 -0.43
N LYS A 76 -0.31 23.81 0.16
CA LYS A 76 0.00 22.87 1.25
C LYS A 76 -0.67 23.36 2.53
N ILE A 77 -1.49 22.52 3.16
CA ILE A 77 -2.23 22.90 4.38
C ILE A 77 -1.77 22.15 5.64
N SER A 78 -1.09 21.01 5.51
CA SER A 78 -0.47 20.34 6.66
C SER A 78 0.91 20.90 7.00
N LYS A 79 1.32 20.69 8.25
CA LYS A 79 2.62 21.16 8.76
C LYS A 79 3.67 20.07 8.72
N GLU A 80 4.94 20.44 8.57
CA GLU A 80 6.04 19.48 8.43
C GLU A 80 6.26 18.64 9.69
N GLU A 81 6.05 19.20 10.87
CA GLU A 81 6.18 18.48 12.14
C GLU A 81 5.12 17.39 12.37
N GLU A 82 4.12 17.30 11.50
CA GLU A 82 3.06 16.30 11.61
C GLU A 82 3.49 14.91 11.14
N GLY A 83 4.62 14.77 10.44
CA GLY A 83 5.01 13.50 9.81
C GLY A 83 4.19 13.25 8.54
N ARG A 84 3.99 11.98 8.17
CA ARG A 84 3.17 11.61 7.01
C ARG A 84 1.69 11.75 7.33
N VAL A 85 0.96 12.43 6.44
CA VAL A 85 -0.46 12.73 6.63
C VAL A 85 -1.24 12.54 5.33
N HIS A 86 -2.39 11.87 5.43
CA HIS A 86 -3.18 11.38 4.28
C HIS A 86 -4.66 11.14 4.63
N THR A 87 -5.41 10.50 3.73
CA THR A 87 -6.83 10.12 3.90
C THR A 87 -7.70 11.29 4.35
N THR A 88 -7.84 12.29 3.48
CA THR A 88 -8.59 13.52 3.81
C THR A 88 -10.10 13.34 3.65
N ARG A 89 -10.89 13.97 4.51
CA ARG A 89 -12.35 14.13 4.36
C ARG A 89 -12.80 15.52 4.79
N PHE A 90 -13.64 16.17 3.99
CA PHE A 90 -14.22 17.46 4.35
C PHE A 90 -15.42 17.31 5.29
N SER A 91 -15.63 18.30 6.15
CA SER A 91 -16.92 18.49 6.81
C SER A 91 -17.96 18.94 5.80
N PHE A 92 -19.24 18.70 6.10
CA PHE A 92 -20.35 19.05 5.20
C PHE A 92 -20.48 20.56 4.95
N ASP A 93 -19.96 21.40 5.84
CA ASP A 93 -19.88 22.85 5.64
C ASP A 93 -18.59 23.31 4.95
N GLY A 94 -17.68 22.37 4.62
CA GLY A 94 -16.40 22.62 3.97
C GLY A 94 -15.35 23.32 4.83
N LYS A 95 -15.62 23.57 6.12
CA LYS A 95 -14.73 24.36 6.99
C LYS A 95 -13.66 23.55 7.70
N LYS A 96 -13.85 22.24 7.81
CA LYS A 96 -12.92 21.35 8.49
C LYS A 96 -12.46 20.25 7.55
N VAL A 97 -11.25 19.77 7.80
CA VAL A 97 -10.69 18.59 7.15
C VAL A 97 -10.28 17.61 8.26
N ALA A 98 -10.85 16.41 8.22
CA ALA A 98 -10.33 15.26 8.97
C ALA A 98 -9.29 14.55 8.11
N TYR A 99 -8.26 14.02 8.75
CA TYR A 99 -7.16 13.32 8.08
C TYR A 99 -6.49 12.34 9.02
N LEU A 100 -5.70 11.43 8.47
CA LEU A 100 -4.89 10.49 9.23
C LEU A 100 -3.45 10.98 9.31
N LYS A 101 -2.85 10.85 10.48
CA LYS A 101 -1.43 11.08 10.73
C LYS A 101 -0.76 9.77 11.07
N GLU A 102 0.31 9.46 10.36
CA GLU A 102 1.09 8.25 10.55
C GLU A 102 2.36 8.52 11.38
N ASN A 103 2.65 7.64 12.33
CA ASN A 103 3.90 7.67 13.10
C ASN A 103 4.97 6.75 12.47
N SER A 104 6.16 6.70 13.07
CA SER A 104 7.29 5.89 12.55
C SER A 104 7.05 4.38 12.52
N GLU A 105 6.02 3.87 13.20
CA GLU A 105 5.65 2.45 13.22
C GLU A 105 4.54 2.12 12.20
N GLY A 106 4.00 3.13 11.50
CA GLY A 106 2.84 3.02 10.62
C GLY A 106 1.50 3.11 11.36
N ILE A 107 1.50 3.45 12.66
CA ILE A 107 0.25 3.62 13.42
C ILE A 107 -0.37 4.96 13.05
N GLN A 108 -1.63 4.92 12.67
CA GLN A 108 -2.38 6.05 12.19
C GLN A 108 -3.34 6.58 13.26
N SER A 109 -3.35 7.90 13.44
CA SER A 109 -4.23 8.63 14.36
C SER A 109 -5.12 9.59 13.59
N LEU A 110 -6.38 9.72 14.03
CA LEU A 110 -7.32 10.66 13.45
C LEU A 110 -7.04 12.08 13.93
N MET A 111 -6.91 12.97 12.98
CA MET A 111 -6.66 14.39 13.16
C MET A 111 -7.82 15.21 12.57
N ILE A 112 -7.95 16.47 13.01
CA ILE A 112 -8.83 17.46 12.40
C ILE A 112 -8.17 18.83 12.39
N MET A 113 -8.36 19.58 11.31
CA MET A 113 -7.92 20.96 11.16
C MET A 113 -9.02 21.81 10.49
N ASP A 114 -8.85 23.14 10.52
CA ASP A 114 -9.58 24.03 9.62
C ASP A 114 -9.16 23.79 8.17
N ALA A 115 -10.05 24.10 7.22
CA ALA A 115 -9.79 23.90 5.79
C ALA A 115 -8.61 24.74 5.25
N ASP A 116 -8.18 25.75 5.99
CA ASP A 116 -6.98 26.54 5.71
C ASP A 116 -5.68 25.96 6.31
N GLY A 117 -5.77 24.82 7.01
CA GLY A 117 -4.64 24.17 7.68
C GLY A 117 -4.40 24.60 9.14
N SER A 118 -5.16 25.58 9.64
CA SER A 118 -5.02 26.05 11.01
C SER A 118 -5.73 25.15 12.03
N ASN A 119 -5.41 25.33 13.31
CA ASN A 119 -6.07 24.63 14.44
C ASN A 119 -6.08 23.09 14.35
N SER A 120 -5.03 22.51 13.77
CA SER A 120 -4.76 21.06 13.79
C SER A 120 -4.75 20.49 15.21
N LYS A 121 -5.45 19.37 15.40
CA LYS A 121 -5.48 18.62 16.67
C LYS A 121 -5.80 17.14 16.44
N GLN A 122 -5.30 16.31 17.36
CA GLN A 122 -5.59 14.88 17.39
C GLN A 122 -6.91 14.58 18.10
N LEU A 123 -7.67 13.63 17.56
CA LEU A 123 -8.98 13.20 18.08
C LEU A 123 -8.97 11.81 18.73
N THR A 124 -8.01 10.96 18.36
CA THR A 124 -7.92 9.58 18.87
C THR A 124 -6.71 9.37 19.77
N LYS A 125 -6.73 8.28 20.54
CA LYS A 125 -5.60 7.87 21.37
C LYS A 125 -4.57 7.12 20.53
N GLU A 126 -3.29 7.25 20.88
CA GLU A 126 -2.18 6.50 20.25
C GLU A 126 -2.26 4.99 20.44
N SER A 127 -3.10 4.52 21.38
CA SER A 127 -3.35 3.08 21.58
C SER A 127 -4.25 2.47 20.50
N LEU A 128 -4.75 3.26 19.55
CA LEU A 128 -5.57 2.81 18.43
C LEU A 128 -4.84 3.07 17.11
N HIS A 129 -4.96 2.14 16.18
CA HIS A 129 -4.65 2.33 14.77
C HIS A 129 -5.96 2.62 14.03
N VAL A 130 -6.09 3.81 13.45
CA VAL A 130 -7.26 4.25 12.67
C VAL A 130 -6.98 4.03 11.19
N SER A 131 -7.84 3.29 10.48
CA SER A 131 -7.62 2.99 9.06
C SER A 131 -8.47 3.85 8.11
N ASP A 132 -9.60 4.39 8.56
CA ASP A 132 -10.46 5.28 7.76
C ASP A 132 -11.37 6.10 8.67
N ALA A 133 -11.88 7.22 8.18
CA ALA A 133 -12.81 8.08 8.91
C ALA A 133 -13.79 8.77 7.97
N VAL A 134 -14.96 9.14 8.48
CA VAL A 134 -15.95 9.95 7.78
C VAL A 134 -16.62 10.93 8.74
N ILE A 135 -16.82 12.15 8.26
CA ILE A 135 -17.49 13.20 9.02
C ILE A 135 -19.00 13.09 8.80
N SER A 136 -19.78 13.13 9.89
CA SER A 136 -21.23 13.16 9.79
C SER A 136 -21.72 14.42 9.07
N PRO A 137 -22.66 14.31 8.12
CA PRO A 137 -23.28 15.48 7.48
C PRO A 137 -24.25 16.21 8.41
N VAL A 138 -24.64 15.58 9.52
CA VAL A 138 -25.50 16.14 10.56
C VAL A 138 -24.80 16.11 11.91
N GLY A 139 -24.65 17.27 12.52
CA GLY A 139 -23.98 17.44 13.82
C GLY A 139 -22.45 17.40 13.73
N ASP A 140 -21.81 17.21 14.89
CA ASP A 140 -20.36 17.35 15.06
C ASP A 140 -19.66 15.99 15.31
N THR A 141 -20.20 14.89 14.78
CA THR A 141 -19.65 13.54 15.01
C THR A 141 -18.78 13.09 13.85
N ILE A 142 -17.66 12.44 14.17
CA ILE A 142 -16.81 11.73 13.21
C ILE A 142 -16.87 10.25 13.54
N TYR A 143 -17.15 9.44 12.53
CA TYR A 143 -17.12 7.98 12.61
C TYR A 143 -15.81 7.49 12.01
N TYR A 144 -15.20 6.49 12.61
CA TYR A 144 -13.92 5.97 12.13
C TYR A 144 -13.78 4.48 12.38
N ILE A 145 -12.99 3.83 11.54
CA ILE A 145 -12.58 2.44 11.68
C ILE A 145 -11.28 2.41 12.47
N ALA A 146 -11.21 1.62 13.53
CA ALA A 146 -9.98 1.44 14.28
C ALA A 146 -9.84 0.05 14.89
N MET A 147 -8.61 -0.30 15.24
CA MET A 147 -8.25 -1.47 16.05
C MET A 147 -7.21 -1.07 17.10
N PRO A 148 -6.91 -1.91 18.11
CA PRO A 148 -5.78 -1.66 19.00
C PRO A 148 -4.46 -1.55 18.22
N ALA A 149 -3.70 -0.49 18.45
CA ALA A 149 -2.40 -0.26 17.81
C ALA A 149 -1.42 -1.44 18.05
N ALA A 150 -1.53 -2.08 19.21
CA ALA A 150 -0.70 -3.24 19.55
C ALA A 150 -0.99 -4.49 18.69
N ASP A 151 -2.12 -4.53 17.98
CA ASP A 151 -2.52 -5.64 17.10
C ASP A 151 -2.33 -5.31 15.61
N TYR A 152 -2.01 -4.06 15.28
CA TYR A 152 -1.66 -3.64 13.93
C TYR A 152 -0.43 -4.40 13.40
N LYS A 153 -0.45 -4.76 12.10
CA LYS A 153 0.57 -5.59 11.40
C LYS A 153 0.74 -7.03 11.91
N LYS A 154 -0.04 -7.50 12.89
CA LYS A 154 -0.02 -8.91 13.28
C LYS A 154 -0.77 -9.79 12.28
N ALA A 155 -0.31 -11.04 12.15
CA ALA A 155 -0.96 -12.01 11.27
C ALA A 155 -2.34 -12.43 11.83
N GLU A 156 -3.20 -12.93 10.93
CA GLU A 156 -4.47 -13.54 11.33
C GLU A 156 -4.24 -14.65 12.36
N GLY A 157 -4.95 -14.57 13.49
CA GLY A 157 -4.81 -15.50 14.62
C GLY A 157 -3.78 -15.09 15.69
N GLU A 158 -2.96 -14.06 15.44
CA GLU A 158 -2.08 -13.45 16.45
C GLU A 158 -2.69 -12.21 17.13
N THR A 159 -3.73 -11.63 16.51
CA THR A 159 -4.50 -10.52 17.04
C THR A 159 -5.43 -10.98 18.16
N LYS A 160 -5.66 -10.11 19.15
CA LYS A 160 -6.65 -10.35 20.21
C LYS A 160 -7.99 -9.69 19.91
N GLU A 161 -7.93 -8.55 19.23
CA GLU A 161 -9.07 -7.76 18.78
C GLU A 161 -8.88 -7.40 17.29
N GLY A 162 -9.93 -6.90 16.66
CA GLY A 162 -9.92 -6.51 15.25
C GLY A 162 -10.36 -5.07 15.01
N TYR A 163 -10.69 -4.77 13.76
CA TYR A 163 -11.30 -3.52 13.34
C TYR A 163 -12.76 -3.46 13.79
N ASP A 164 -13.12 -2.29 14.33
CA ASP A 164 -14.46 -1.93 14.73
C ASP A 164 -14.77 -0.47 14.39
N LEU A 165 -16.05 -0.12 14.45
CA LEU A 165 -16.54 1.24 14.28
C LEU A 165 -16.50 1.99 15.60
N PHE A 166 -16.03 3.24 15.54
CA PHE A 166 -15.96 4.16 16.65
C PHE A 166 -16.60 5.50 16.26
N ALA A 167 -17.01 6.28 17.27
CA ALA A 167 -17.45 7.66 17.12
C ALA A 167 -16.63 8.56 18.04
N VAL A 168 -16.41 9.80 17.60
CA VAL A 168 -15.84 10.88 18.42
C VAL A 168 -16.45 12.21 18.01
N ASN A 169 -16.62 13.14 18.95
CA ASN A 169 -17.00 14.50 18.61
C ASN A 169 -15.83 15.24 17.96
N MET A 170 -16.08 16.12 16.98
CA MET A 170 -15.08 16.99 16.34
C MET A 170 -14.29 17.84 17.34
N ASN A 171 -14.85 18.10 18.53
CA ASN A 171 -14.15 18.80 19.60
C ASN A 171 -13.05 17.94 20.28
N GLY A 172 -13.04 16.61 20.08
CA GLY A 172 -12.11 15.63 20.66
C GLY A 172 -12.63 14.94 21.93
N LYS A 173 -13.89 15.17 22.32
CA LYS A 173 -14.52 14.57 23.49
C LYS A 173 -15.46 13.42 23.08
N GLU A 174 -15.87 12.65 24.09
CA GLU A 174 -16.94 11.65 23.97
C GLU A 174 -16.64 10.55 22.93
N GLY A 175 -15.39 10.10 22.89
CA GLY A 175 -15.00 8.95 22.08
C GLY A 175 -15.62 7.65 22.61
N GLU A 176 -16.34 6.92 21.76
CA GLU A 176 -16.92 5.61 22.09
C GLU A 176 -16.71 4.58 20.97
N GLN A 177 -16.59 3.31 21.36
CA GLN A 177 -16.65 2.18 20.46
C GLN A 177 -18.12 1.82 20.20
N ILE A 178 -18.52 1.73 18.94
CA ILE A 178 -19.91 1.51 18.52
C ILE A 178 -20.18 0.04 18.22
N THR A 179 -19.20 -0.67 17.66
CA THR A 179 -19.26 -2.11 17.40
C THR A 179 -18.17 -2.85 18.16
N ASN A 180 -18.42 -4.10 18.49
CA ASN A 180 -17.43 -5.01 19.08
C ASN A 180 -17.56 -6.35 18.35
N LYS A 181 -16.95 -6.41 17.16
CA LYS A 181 -17.05 -7.50 16.21
C LYS A 181 -15.69 -8.07 15.83
N ASP A 182 -14.61 -7.32 16.10
CA ASP A 182 -13.23 -7.76 15.89
C ASP A 182 -12.97 -8.22 14.44
N HIS A 183 -13.39 -7.41 13.46
CA HIS A 183 -13.21 -7.77 12.06
C HIS A 183 -11.72 -7.75 11.67
N PHE A 184 -11.24 -8.78 10.97
CA PHE A 184 -9.85 -8.80 10.50
C PHE A 184 -9.55 -7.65 9.52
N SER A 185 -10.54 -7.27 8.71
CA SER A 185 -10.43 -6.19 7.73
C SER A 185 -11.75 -5.41 7.65
N MET A 186 -11.65 -4.08 7.62
CA MET A 186 -12.78 -3.18 7.42
C MET A 186 -12.29 -1.93 6.68
N ASN A 187 -12.92 -1.58 5.55
CA ASN A 187 -12.43 -0.51 4.66
C ASN A 187 -13.59 0.32 4.06
N ASN A 188 -13.23 1.40 3.35
CA ASN A 188 -14.14 2.23 2.56
C ASN A 188 -15.32 2.78 3.36
N LEU A 189 -15.03 3.38 4.52
CA LEU A 189 -16.05 3.94 5.39
C LEU A 189 -16.70 5.16 4.73
N SER A 190 -18.02 5.11 4.60
CA SER A 190 -18.83 6.24 4.14
C SER A 190 -20.11 6.36 4.95
N ILE A 191 -20.77 7.51 4.85
CA ILE A 191 -22.00 7.82 5.58
C ILE A 191 -23.08 8.36 4.65
N SER A 192 -24.33 8.08 4.98
CA SER A 192 -25.48 8.66 4.32
C SER A 192 -25.70 10.15 4.63
N ASN A 193 -26.33 10.90 3.72
CA ASN A 193 -26.67 12.32 3.90
C ASN A 193 -27.49 12.66 5.14
N ASP A 194 -28.37 11.74 5.52
CA ASP A 194 -29.20 11.89 6.71
C ASP A 194 -28.41 11.59 8.00
N GLY A 195 -27.15 11.15 7.88
CA GLY A 195 -26.26 10.76 8.95
C GLY A 195 -26.74 9.56 9.77
N GLN A 196 -27.64 8.74 9.22
CA GLN A 196 -28.23 7.61 9.97
C GLN A 196 -27.58 6.27 9.68
N GLN A 197 -26.86 6.13 8.56
CA GLN A 197 -26.31 4.86 8.10
C GLN A 197 -24.84 5.01 7.68
N LEU A 198 -24.00 4.15 8.23
CA LEU A 198 -22.64 3.94 7.77
C LEU A 198 -22.60 2.80 6.75
N PHE A 199 -21.69 2.90 5.80
CA PHE A 199 -21.37 1.85 4.84
C PHE A 199 -19.87 1.57 4.90
N TYR A 200 -19.51 0.30 4.78
CA TYR A 200 -18.12 -0.15 4.79
C TYR A 200 -18.06 -1.52 4.13
N SER A 201 -16.86 -1.94 3.75
CA SER A 201 -16.61 -3.27 3.24
C SER A 201 -15.87 -4.14 4.26
N LEU A 202 -16.18 -5.43 4.26
CA LEU A 202 -15.47 -6.46 5.01
C LEU A 202 -14.89 -7.47 4.03
N PHE A 203 -13.70 -7.98 4.34
CA PHE A 203 -13.10 -9.07 3.57
C PHE A 203 -13.22 -10.39 4.33
N GLU A 204 -13.92 -11.35 3.73
CA GLU A 204 -14.06 -12.72 4.25
C GLU A 204 -13.39 -13.70 3.28
N THR A 205 -14.06 -13.99 2.16
CA THR A 205 -13.49 -14.68 0.99
C THR A 205 -13.37 -13.77 -0.23
N LYS A 206 -14.15 -12.69 -0.20
CA LYS A 206 -14.21 -11.60 -1.15
C LYS A 206 -14.65 -10.34 -0.40
N GLU A 207 -14.55 -9.19 -1.05
CA GLU A 207 -15.02 -7.93 -0.49
C GLU A 207 -16.56 -7.87 -0.52
N GLU A 208 -17.16 -7.62 0.64
CA GLU A 208 -18.61 -7.58 0.81
C GLU A 208 -19.04 -6.29 1.49
N LEU A 209 -20.13 -5.68 0.99
CA LEU A 209 -20.66 -4.43 1.52
C LEU A 209 -21.59 -4.65 2.70
N TYR A 210 -21.42 -3.82 3.72
CA TYR A 210 -22.22 -3.79 4.93
C TYR A 210 -22.78 -2.40 5.16
N THR A 211 -23.91 -2.35 5.86
CA THR A 211 -24.47 -1.12 6.40
C THR A 211 -24.64 -1.24 7.90
N PHE A 212 -24.46 -0.13 8.61
CA PHE A 212 -24.70 -0.01 10.03
C PHE A 212 -25.64 1.15 10.31
N THR A 213 -26.84 0.85 10.81
CA THR A 213 -27.82 1.85 11.24
C THR A 213 -27.45 2.35 12.63
N ILE A 214 -27.07 3.63 12.74
CA ILE A 214 -26.48 4.24 13.94
C ILE A 214 -27.45 4.16 15.13
N ASN A 215 -28.69 4.62 14.97
CA ASN A 215 -29.67 4.68 16.07
C ASN A 215 -30.12 3.29 16.56
N GLU A 216 -30.19 2.31 15.65
CA GLU A 216 -30.58 0.94 15.97
C GLU A 216 -29.41 0.09 16.45
N LYS A 217 -28.17 0.60 16.32
CA LYS A 217 -26.91 -0.14 16.49
C LYS A 217 -26.94 -1.49 15.77
N LYS A 218 -27.44 -1.48 14.53
CA LYS A 218 -27.75 -2.69 13.77
C LYS A 218 -26.92 -2.76 12.50
N GLN A 219 -26.12 -3.81 12.39
CA GLN A 219 -25.38 -4.16 11.18
C GLN A 219 -26.22 -5.07 10.30
N LEU A 220 -26.21 -4.81 8.99
CA LEU A 220 -26.80 -5.64 7.97
C LEU A 220 -25.82 -5.81 6.82
N LYS A 221 -25.68 -7.04 6.34
CA LYS A 221 -25.00 -7.28 5.07
C LYS A 221 -25.87 -6.71 3.95
N VAL A 222 -25.28 -5.89 3.10
CA VAL A 222 -25.95 -5.47 1.87
C VAL A 222 -25.83 -6.67 0.94
N GLU A 223 -26.95 -7.36 0.68
CA GLU A 223 -26.97 -8.29 -0.44
C GLU A 223 -26.56 -7.49 -1.67
N ALA A 224 -25.37 -7.79 -2.22
CA ALA A 224 -24.96 -7.27 -3.51
C ALA A 224 -26.12 -7.56 -4.44
N ALA A 225 -26.89 -6.52 -4.76
CA ALA A 225 -28.19 -6.73 -5.39
C ALA A 225 -27.97 -7.62 -6.61
N ALA A 226 -28.71 -8.74 -6.66
CA ALA A 226 -28.52 -9.83 -7.62
C ALA A 226 -28.01 -9.32 -8.98
N GLY A 227 -26.88 -9.88 -9.45
CA GLY A 227 -26.32 -9.55 -10.77
C GLY A 227 -24.99 -8.76 -10.80
N ILE A 228 -24.27 -8.58 -9.68
CA ILE A 228 -22.84 -8.24 -9.74
C ILE A 228 -22.06 -9.52 -9.52
N SER A 229 -21.45 -10.04 -10.59
CA SER A 229 -20.63 -11.26 -10.57
C SER A 229 -19.15 -11.02 -10.26
N ALA A 230 -18.70 -9.77 -10.19
CA ALA A 230 -17.29 -9.42 -9.97
C ALA A 230 -17.05 -8.91 -8.54
N ASP A 231 -15.84 -9.16 -8.03
CA ASP A 231 -15.35 -8.54 -6.81
C ASP A 231 -15.32 -7.00 -7.00
N MET A 232 -15.88 -6.28 -6.04
CA MET A 232 -15.99 -4.83 -6.05
C MET A 232 -15.02 -4.24 -5.05
N TYR A 233 -14.27 -3.22 -5.48
CA TYR A 233 -13.29 -2.52 -4.66
C TYR A 233 -13.63 -1.02 -4.61
N SER A 234 -13.15 -0.32 -3.58
CA SER A 234 -13.28 1.13 -3.40
C SER A 234 -14.70 1.67 -3.65
N ALA A 235 -15.71 0.95 -3.19
CA ALA A 235 -17.11 1.28 -3.46
C ALA A 235 -17.55 2.52 -2.67
N VAL A 236 -18.14 3.49 -3.37
CA VAL A 236 -18.66 4.74 -2.81
C VAL A 236 -20.06 5.03 -3.33
N PHE A 237 -20.96 5.49 -2.45
CA PHE A 237 -22.29 5.92 -2.84
C PHE A 237 -22.29 7.41 -3.23
N SER A 238 -23.15 7.78 -4.18
CA SER A 238 -23.53 9.17 -4.36
C SER A 238 -24.21 9.68 -3.10
N GLN A 239 -24.16 11.00 -2.89
CA GLN A 239 -24.77 11.67 -1.76
C GLN A 239 -26.23 11.17 -1.57
N ASP A 240 -27.04 11.20 -2.62
CA ASP A 240 -28.45 10.76 -2.60
C ASP A 240 -28.70 9.24 -2.57
N LYS A 241 -27.65 8.40 -2.51
CA LYS A 241 -27.67 6.93 -2.56
C LYS A 241 -28.24 6.32 -3.85
N LYS A 242 -28.49 7.12 -4.90
CA LYS A 242 -29.04 6.59 -6.17
C LYS A 242 -28.00 5.93 -7.04
N LEU A 243 -26.74 6.30 -6.85
CA LEU A 243 -25.62 5.78 -7.61
C LEU A 243 -24.59 5.16 -6.68
N LEU A 244 -23.93 4.11 -7.16
CA LEU A 244 -22.80 3.47 -6.53
C LEU A 244 -21.66 3.41 -7.55
N ALA A 245 -20.57 4.12 -7.27
CA ALA A 245 -19.34 4.01 -8.02
C ALA A 245 -18.42 2.99 -7.33
N PHE A 246 -17.73 2.17 -8.11
CA PHE A 246 -16.82 1.16 -7.58
C PHE A 246 -15.82 0.76 -8.66
N THR A 247 -14.69 0.19 -8.25
CA THR A 247 -13.71 -0.36 -9.16
C THR A 247 -13.83 -1.88 -9.20
N ALA A 248 -13.61 -2.48 -10.36
CA ALA A 248 -13.66 -3.92 -10.53
C ALA A 248 -12.70 -4.35 -11.64
N VAL A 249 -12.29 -5.62 -11.61
CA VAL A 249 -11.49 -6.21 -12.68
C VAL A 249 -12.29 -6.15 -13.99
N SER A 250 -11.69 -5.59 -15.02
CA SER A 250 -12.32 -5.51 -16.34
C SER A 250 -12.48 -6.92 -16.94
N GLU A 251 -13.57 -7.17 -17.67
CA GLU A 251 -13.78 -8.44 -18.38
C GLU A 251 -12.61 -8.78 -19.33
N ALA A 252 -11.94 -7.76 -19.88
CA ALA A 252 -10.83 -7.93 -20.81
C ALA A 252 -9.56 -8.52 -20.17
N SER A 253 -9.41 -8.38 -18.84
CA SER A 253 -8.21 -8.78 -18.09
C SER A 253 -8.41 -10.01 -17.21
N GLU A 254 -9.60 -10.63 -17.20
CA GLU A 254 -9.88 -11.85 -16.42
C GLU A 254 -8.93 -13.02 -16.74
N ASN A 255 -8.39 -13.07 -17.97
CA ASN A 255 -7.43 -14.09 -18.41
C ASN A 255 -5.99 -13.60 -18.50
N SER A 256 -5.71 -12.39 -18.00
CA SER A 256 -4.37 -11.81 -17.94
C SER A 256 -3.68 -12.17 -16.62
N SER A 257 -2.34 -12.20 -16.62
CA SER A 257 -1.55 -12.32 -15.39
C SER A 257 -1.57 -11.04 -14.54
N LEU A 258 -2.01 -9.92 -15.11
CA LEU A 258 -2.16 -8.64 -14.45
C LEU A 258 -3.60 -8.17 -14.62
N PHE A 259 -4.27 -7.95 -13.50
CA PHE A 259 -5.63 -7.41 -13.47
C PHE A 259 -5.62 -5.92 -13.82
N GLU A 260 -6.53 -5.54 -14.72
CA GLU A 260 -6.85 -4.16 -15.07
C GLU A 260 -8.14 -3.79 -14.33
N TYR A 261 -8.12 -2.68 -13.58
CA TYR A 261 -9.24 -2.25 -12.74
C TYR A 261 -9.87 -1.01 -13.35
N GLU A 262 -11.17 -1.08 -13.61
CA GLU A 262 -11.92 -0.01 -14.25
C GLU A 262 -13.02 0.50 -13.31
N LEU A 263 -13.45 1.75 -13.53
CA LEU A 263 -14.53 2.38 -12.80
C LEU A 263 -15.88 1.97 -13.39
N TYR A 264 -16.77 1.52 -12.51
CA TYR A 264 -18.14 1.17 -12.81
C TYR A 264 -19.10 2.05 -12.02
N LEU A 265 -20.26 2.29 -12.60
CA LEU A 265 -21.35 3.02 -12.00
C LEU A 265 -22.62 2.16 -12.04
N ARG A 266 -23.23 1.97 -10.88
CA ARG A 266 -24.50 1.25 -10.74
C ARG A 266 -25.59 2.17 -10.23
N ASN A 267 -26.76 2.09 -10.86
CA ASN A 267 -27.97 2.66 -10.32
C ASN A 267 -28.55 1.72 -9.26
N THR A 268 -28.78 2.25 -8.05
CA THR A 268 -29.21 1.45 -6.90
C THR A 268 -30.68 1.02 -6.98
N GLU A 269 -31.51 1.74 -7.74
CA GLU A 269 -32.93 1.43 -7.96
C GLU A 269 -33.12 0.47 -9.15
N THR A 270 -32.64 0.83 -10.34
CA THR A 270 -32.81 0.02 -11.57
C THR A 270 -31.90 -1.20 -11.60
N LYS A 271 -30.86 -1.22 -10.76
CA LYS A 271 -29.81 -2.25 -10.69
C LYS A 271 -28.90 -2.34 -11.91
N GLU A 272 -29.07 -1.45 -12.89
CA GLU A 272 -28.23 -1.35 -14.08
C GLU A 272 -26.82 -0.88 -13.71
N THR A 273 -25.82 -1.52 -14.29
CA THR A 273 -24.39 -1.22 -14.11
C THR A 273 -23.80 -0.85 -15.47
N LYS A 274 -22.98 0.19 -15.52
CA LYS A 274 -22.19 0.55 -16.69
C LYS A 274 -20.73 0.80 -16.32
N GLN A 275 -19.83 0.46 -17.23
CA GLN A 275 -18.42 0.83 -17.14
C GLN A 275 -18.26 2.29 -17.57
N LEU A 276 -17.50 3.08 -16.81
CA LEU A 276 -17.23 4.50 -17.10
C LEU A 276 -15.85 4.73 -17.71
N THR A 277 -14.89 3.84 -17.45
CA THR A 277 -13.50 4.01 -17.92
C THR A 277 -13.03 2.80 -18.72
N HIS A 278 -12.12 3.03 -19.66
CA HIS A 278 -11.48 1.99 -20.49
C HIS A 278 -9.97 2.26 -20.61
N LEU A 279 -9.33 2.57 -19.48
CA LEU A 279 -7.94 3.03 -19.42
C LEU A 279 -6.93 1.89 -19.60
N LYS A 280 -7.34 0.63 -19.37
CA LYS A 280 -6.46 -0.56 -19.37
C LYS A 280 -5.30 -0.43 -18.39
N THR A 281 -5.54 0.29 -17.30
CA THR A 281 -4.64 0.50 -16.17
C THR A 281 -5.37 0.08 -14.89
N SER A 282 -5.08 0.71 -13.76
CA SER A 282 -5.80 0.48 -12.51
C SER A 282 -6.40 1.79 -12.00
N VAL A 283 -7.72 1.85 -11.89
CA VAL A 283 -8.47 2.97 -11.33
C VAL A 283 -8.67 2.77 -9.83
N GLN A 284 -8.48 3.83 -9.04
CA GLN A 284 -8.63 3.82 -7.58
C GLN A 284 -9.31 5.09 -7.07
N SER A 285 -9.79 5.02 -5.83
CA SER A 285 -10.35 6.16 -5.06
C SER A 285 -11.39 7.00 -5.84
N PRO A 286 -12.48 6.40 -6.34
CA PRO A 286 -13.55 7.17 -6.95
C PRO A 286 -14.23 8.06 -5.91
N VAL A 287 -14.50 9.32 -6.25
CA VAL A 287 -15.20 10.29 -5.41
C VAL A 287 -16.20 11.07 -6.27
N PHE A 288 -17.46 11.11 -5.84
CA PHE A 288 -18.49 11.91 -6.51
C PHE A 288 -18.27 13.40 -6.24
N PHE A 289 -18.47 14.21 -7.28
CA PHE A 289 -18.85 15.60 -7.10
C PHE A 289 -20.32 15.66 -6.63
N HIS A 290 -20.64 16.61 -5.76
CA HIS A 290 -21.93 16.71 -5.07
C HIS A 290 -23.00 17.46 -5.88
N HIS A 291 -22.58 18.35 -6.78
CA HIS A 291 -23.44 19.26 -7.53
C HIS A 291 -23.22 19.18 -9.05
N THR A 292 -22.24 18.41 -9.50
CA THR A 292 -21.96 18.18 -10.92
C THR A 292 -22.06 16.70 -11.29
N ASN A 293 -22.34 16.41 -12.56
CA ASN A 293 -22.44 15.04 -13.06
C ASN A 293 -21.05 14.43 -13.32
N LYS A 294 -20.15 14.48 -12.34
CA LYS A 294 -18.76 14.03 -12.47
C LYS A 294 -18.33 13.14 -11.31
N ILE A 295 -17.34 12.30 -11.59
CA ILE A 295 -16.60 11.51 -10.61
C ILE A 295 -15.12 11.85 -10.80
N ALA A 296 -14.43 12.21 -9.72
CA ALA A 296 -12.97 12.25 -9.69
C ALA A 296 -12.43 10.87 -9.28
N PHE A 297 -11.26 10.50 -9.79
CA PHE A 297 -10.59 9.25 -9.44
C PHE A 297 -9.09 9.35 -9.69
N LEU A 298 -8.32 8.40 -9.17
CA LEU A 298 -6.89 8.27 -9.42
C LEU A 298 -6.62 7.15 -10.43
N GLU A 299 -5.87 7.45 -11.48
CA GLU A 299 -5.32 6.44 -12.38
C GLU A 299 -3.92 6.05 -11.93
N TYR A 300 -3.73 4.77 -11.59
CA TYR A 300 -2.46 4.18 -11.20
C TYR A 300 -1.67 3.73 -12.45
N LYS A 301 -0.70 4.55 -12.86
CA LYS A 301 0.03 4.43 -14.14
C LYS A 301 1.01 3.27 -14.22
N ASN A 302 1.65 2.93 -13.11
CA ASN A 302 2.72 1.93 -13.06
C ASN A 302 2.29 0.63 -12.39
N TRP A 303 0.99 0.34 -12.26
CA TRP A 303 0.49 -0.89 -11.62
C TRP A 303 1.16 -2.16 -12.18
N PRO A 304 1.61 -3.11 -11.32
CA PRO A 304 1.55 -3.14 -9.85
C PRO A 304 2.85 -2.62 -9.17
N GLY A 305 3.48 -1.60 -9.74
CA GLY A 305 4.76 -1.07 -9.30
C GLY A 305 4.68 -0.20 -8.05
N ASP A 306 5.59 -0.45 -7.11
CA ASP A 306 5.69 0.21 -5.80
C ASP A 306 6.99 1.04 -5.70
N PRO A 307 6.95 2.35 -5.36
CA PRO A 307 5.77 3.14 -4.97
C PRO A 307 4.82 3.42 -6.13
N GLU A 308 3.55 3.55 -5.78
CA GLU A 308 2.45 3.86 -6.69
C GLU A 308 2.64 5.22 -7.38
N GLN A 309 2.23 5.33 -8.65
CA GLN A 309 2.23 6.58 -9.40
C GLN A 309 0.83 6.88 -9.91
N TYR A 310 0.21 7.89 -9.29
CA TYR A 310 -1.13 8.31 -9.63
C TYR A 310 -1.17 9.59 -10.47
N GLN A 311 -2.22 9.71 -11.27
CA GLN A 311 -2.68 10.99 -11.82
C GLN A 311 -4.16 11.19 -11.51
N LEU A 312 -4.55 12.44 -11.26
CA LEU A 312 -5.93 12.80 -10.95
C LEU A 312 -6.75 12.96 -12.24
N MET A 313 -7.83 12.20 -12.33
CA MET A 313 -8.71 12.17 -13.50
C MET A 313 -10.14 12.49 -13.09
N THR A 314 -10.94 12.93 -14.05
CA THR A 314 -12.40 13.04 -13.90
C THR A 314 -13.10 12.37 -15.06
N VAL A 315 -14.30 11.86 -14.80
CA VAL A 315 -15.17 11.32 -15.83
C VAL A 315 -16.60 11.79 -15.61
N SER A 316 -17.32 12.03 -16.71
CA SER A 316 -18.75 12.30 -16.66
C SER A 316 -19.51 11.05 -16.21
N ILE A 317 -20.49 11.23 -15.34
CA ILE A 317 -21.43 10.16 -14.95
C ILE A 317 -22.17 9.61 -16.18
N GLU A 318 -22.23 10.35 -17.28
CA GLU A 318 -22.86 9.92 -18.53
C GLU A 318 -22.00 8.92 -19.33
N GLY A 319 -20.68 8.85 -19.09
CA GLY A 319 -19.76 7.92 -19.74
C GLY A 319 -18.94 8.52 -20.88
N GLU A 320 -18.51 9.78 -20.73
CA GLU A 320 -17.59 10.44 -21.65
C GLU A 320 -16.13 10.01 -21.39
N GLU A 321 -15.21 10.38 -22.30
CA GLU A 321 -13.77 10.12 -22.12
C GLU A 321 -13.25 10.79 -20.84
N PRO A 322 -12.46 10.08 -20.01
CA PRO A 322 -11.86 10.67 -18.83
C PRO A 322 -10.90 11.82 -19.16
N VAL A 323 -10.92 12.86 -18.33
CA VAL A 323 -10.15 14.09 -18.48
C VAL A 323 -9.17 14.23 -17.32
N LEU A 324 -7.91 14.52 -17.64
CA LEU A 324 -6.87 14.83 -16.66
C LEU A 324 -7.16 16.17 -15.96
N ILE A 325 -7.06 16.18 -14.63
CA ILE A 325 -6.88 17.42 -13.86
C ILE A 325 -5.38 17.59 -13.65
N ASP A 326 -4.80 18.57 -14.33
CA ASP A 326 -3.38 18.89 -14.17
C ASP A 326 -3.18 19.66 -12.86
N LEU A 327 -2.28 19.14 -12.02
CA LEU A 327 -1.93 19.73 -10.74
C LEU A 327 -0.48 20.21 -10.85
N GLU A 328 -0.27 21.53 -10.83
CA GLU A 328 1.05 22.17 -10.79
C GLU A 328 1.74 21.95 -9.43
N LEU A 329 2.12 20.71 -9.14
CA LEU A 329 2.72 20.29 -7.89
C LEU A 329 4.23 20.56 -7.85
N PRO A 330 4.81 20.82 -6.67
CA PRO A 330 6.24 21.08 -6.55
C PRO A 330 7.04 19.83 -6.91
N ALA A 331 8.04 19.98 -7.79
CA ALA A 331 8.96 18.91 -8.10
C ALA A 331 10.06 18.79 -7.04
N SER A 332 10.61 17.58 -6.89
CA SER A 332 11.83 17.35 -6.10
C SER A 332 13.01 18.17 -6.63
N GLU A 333 13.67 18.88 -5.73
CA GLU A 333 14.96 19.54 -6.00
C GLU A 333 16.15 18.70 -5.47
N GLU A 334 15.88 17.64 -4.71
CA GLU A 334 16.90 16.84 -4.06
C GLU A 334 17.43 15.70 -4.94
N ASN A 335 18.75 15.49 -4.90
CA ASN A 335 19.38 14.36 -5.59
C ASN A 335 19.78 13.26 -4.60
N HIS A 336 18.91 12.27 -4.45
CA HIS A 336 19.12 11.13 -3.56
C HIS A 336 19.99 10.00 -4.15
N TRP A 337 20.68 10.20 -5.29
CA TRP A 337 21.40 9.10 -5.98
C TRP A 337 22.35 8.32 -5.06
N PHE A 338 23.07 9.00 -4.17
CA PHE A 338 24.04 8.37 -3.29
C PHE A 338 23.35 7.44 -2.29
N MET A 339 22.34 7.95 -1.57
CA MET A 339 21.59 7.15 -0.59
C MET A 339 20.77 6.05 -1.26
N LYS A 340 20.18 6.30 -2.45
CA LYS A 340 19.55 5.26 -3.29
C LYS A 340 20.54 4.16 -3.66
N THR A 341 21.79 4.51 -3.94
CA THR A 341 22.85 3.52 -4.24
C THR A 341 23.20 2.72 -2.99
N VAL A 342 23.32 3.35 -1.82
CA VAL A 342 23.56 2.64 -0.55
C VAL A 342 22.41 1.68 -0.25
N ASP A 343 21.17 2.14 -0.33
CA ASP A 343 19.98 1.32 -0.10
C ASP A 343 19.89 0.16 -1.10
N PHE A 344 20.21 0.40 -2.37
CA PHE A 344 20.29 -0.66 -3.38
C PHE A 344 21.39 -1.69 -3.03
N LEU A 345 22.57 -1.24 -2.60
CA LEU A 345 23.66 -2.13 -2.19
C LEU A 345 23.32 -2.92 -0.92
N LEU A 346 22.39 -2.46 -0.10
CA LEU A 346 21.92 -3.16 1.10
C LEU A 346 20.61 -3.93 0.88
N SER A 347 20.01 -3.82 -0.30
CA SER A 347 18.73 -4.45 -0.63
C SER A 347 18.77 -5.98 -0.66
N ASP A 348 17.59 -6.59 -0.59
CA ASP A 348 17.41 -8.05 -0.70
C ASP A 348 17.97 -8.60 -2.02
N ALA A 349 17.85 -7.83 -3.11
CA ALA A 349 18.42 -8.21 -4.39
C ALA A 349 19.96 -8.27 -4.36
N ALA A 350 20.60 -7.37 -3.60
CA ALA A 350 22.06 -7.36 -3.44
C ALA A 350 22.57 -8.57 -2.65
N ILE A 351 21.78 -9.14 -1.74
CA ILE A 351 22.12 -10.37 -1.00
C ILE A 351 22.48 -11.51 -1.96
N ALA A 352 21.66 -11.75 -2.99
CA ALA A 352 21.92 -12.79 -3.98
C ALA A 352 23.22 -12.52 -4.78
N VAL A 353 23.49 -11.25 -5.10
CA VAL A 353 24.71 -10.84 -5.80
C VAL A 353 25.94 -11.11 -4.93
N TYR A 354 25.95 -10.67 -3.66
CA TYR A 354 27.08 -10.90 -2.76
C TYR A 354 27.29 -12.37 -2.45
N TYR A 355 26.21 -13.14 -2.37
CA TYR A 355 26.28 -14.60 -2.22
C TYR A 355 27.02 -15.25 -3.41
N VAL A 356 26.66 -14.89 -4.65
CA VAL A 356 27.34 -15.39 -5.85
C VAL A 356 28.79 -14.88 -5.92
N LEU A 357 29.06 -13.62 -5.58
CA LEU A 357 30.42 -13.08 -5.56
C LEU A 357 31.31 -13.79 -4.54
N LEU A 358 30.79 -14.04 -3.33
CA LEU A 358 31.50 -14.75 -2.28
C LEU A 358 31.83 -16.19 -2.70
N LEU A 359 30.84 -16.97 -3.15
CA LEU A 359 31.06 -18.35 -3.58
C LEU A 359 31.89 -18.44 -4.86
N GLY A 360 31.78 -17.46 -5.76
CA GLY A 360 32.63 -17.31 -6.94
C GLY A 360 34.10 -17.06 -6.56
N GLY A 361 34.35 -16.19 -5.57
CA GLY A 361 35.69 -15.97 -5.00
C GLY A 361 36.28 -17.26 -4.41
N ILE A 362 35.47 -18.00 -3.64
CA ILE A 362 35.86 -19.30 -3.06
C ILE A 362 36.15 -20.32 -4.17
N THR A 363 35.36 -20.31 -5.25
CA THR A 363 35.57 -21.18 -6.42
C THR A 363 36.94 -20.97 -7.05
N VAL A 364 37.33 -19.71 -7.29
CA VAL A 364 38.66 -19.37 -7.83
C VAL A 364 39.77 -19.75 -6.84
N TYR A 365 39.55 -19.53 -5.53
CA TYR A 365 40.52 -19.87 -4.49
C TYR A 365 40.78 -21.38 -4.43
N LEU A 366 39.71 -22.18 -4.42
CA LEU A 366 39.79 -23.64 -4.39
C LEU A 366 40.39 -24.22 -5.67
N GLN A 367 40.11 -23.64 -6.85
CA GLN A 367 40.76 -24.04 -8.09
C GLN A 367 42.28 -23.85 -8.02
N ARG A 368 42.73 -22.70 -7.52
CA ARG A 368 44.16 -22.40 -7.40
C ARG A 368 44.90 -23.28 -6.41
N ASN A 369 44.25 -23.68 -5.31
CA ASN A 369 44.94 -24.33 -4.19
C ASN A 369 44.69 -25.84 -4.08
N SER A 370 43.58 -26.34 -4.63
CA SER A 370 43.15 -27.74 -4.42
C SER A 370 42.51 -28.41 -5.64
N GLY A 371 42.29 -27.67 -6.73
CA GLY A 371 41.59 -28.16 -7.92
C GLY A 371 40.08 -28.43 -7.72
N LYS A 372 39.52 -28.18 -6.53
CA LYS A 372 38.12 -28.47 -6.18
C LYS A 372 37.14 -27.38 -6.63
N VAL A 373 37.09 -27.09 -7.93
CA VAL A 373 36.34 -25.95 -8.50
C VAL A 373 34.85 -26.01 -8.23
N PHE A 374 34.24 -27.19 -8.34
CA PHE A 374 32.78 -27.33 -8.25
C PHE A 374 32.25 -27.44 -6.81
N LEU A 375 33.14 -27.50 -5.81
CA LEU A 375 32.74 -27.72 -4.42
C LEU A 375 31.79 -26.63 -3.89
N PRO A 376 32.02 -25.32 -4.13
CA PRO A 376 31.10 -24.28 -3.66
C PRO A 376 29.72 -24.37 -4.33
N SER A 377 29.67 -24.70 -5.62
CA SER A 377 28.41 -24.89 -6.36
C SER A 377 27.62 -26.06 -5.79
N TYR A 378 28.26 -27.21 -5.53
CA TYR A 378 27.57 -28.36 -4.92
C TYR A 378 27.07 -28.08 -3.51
N PHE A 379 27.85 -27.36 -2.71
CA PHE A 379 27.42 -26.93 -1.38
C PHE A 379 26.17 -26.04 -1.48
N SER A 380 26.18 -25.06 -2.38
CA SER A 380 25.05 -24.16 -2.62
C SER A 380 23.78 -24.91 -3.08
N ILE A 381 23.92 -25.90 -3.98
CA ILE A 381 22.79 -26.76 -4.41
C ILE A 381 22.24 -27.54 -3.23
N GLY A 382 23.12 -28.15 -2.43
CA GLY A 382 22.70 -28.91 -1.24
C GLY A 382 21.96 -28.04 -0.22
N LEU A 383 22.45 -26.81 0.00
CA LEU A 383 21.80 -25.84 0.88
C LEU A 383 20.41 -25.43 0.36
N ALA A 384 20.29 -25.15 -0.95
CA ALA A 384 19.01 -24.81 -1.56
C ALA A 384 17.97 -25.93 -1.41
N ILE A 385 18.36 -27.19 -1.67
CA ILE A 385 17.49 -28.35 -1.51
C ILE A 385 17.07 -28.52 -0.05
N LEU A 386 18.01 -28.35 0.89
CA LEU A 386 17.72 -28.48 2.31
C LEU A 386 16.71 -27.41 2.76
N ILE A 387 16.92 -26.15 2.40
CA ILE A 387 16.00 -25.05 2.74
C ILE A 387 14.62 -25.29 2.13
N PHE A 388 14.56 -25.77 0.88
CA PHE A 388 13.30 -26.10 0.23
C PHE A 388 12.53 -27.21 0.97
N ILE A 389 13.20 -28.27 1.40
CA ILE A 389 12.55 -29.33 2.20
C ILE A 389 12.11 -28.79 3.56
N SER A 390 12.97 -28.01 4.22
CA SER A 390 12.65 -27.36 5.51
C SER A 390 11.45 -26.42 5.40
N SER A 391 11.22 -25.80 4.24
CA SER A 391 10.12 -24.87 4.02
C SER A 391 8.74 -25.55 4.17
N PHE A 392 8.58 -26.78 3.68
CA PHE A 392 7.36 -27.56 3.87
C PHE A 392 7.16 -27.97 5.33
N VAL A 393 8.23 -28.35 6.03
CA VAL A 393 8.16 -28.74 7.45
C VAL A 393 7.75 -27.54 8.30
N ILE A 394 8.38 -26.38 8.08
CA ILE A 394 8.07 -25.15 8.81
C ILE A 394 6.66 -24.66 8.48
N GLY A 395 6.27 -24.67 7.20
CA GLY A 395 4.91 -24.30 6.79
C GLY A 395 3.82 -25.20 7.39
N ALA A 396 4.12 -26.49 7.61
CA ALA A 396 3.20 -27.44 8.23
C ALA A 396 3.12 -27.34 9.76
N ILE A 397 4.21 -26.93 10.44
CA ILE A 397 4.28 -26.87 11.91
C ILE A 397 3.91 -25.48 12.45
N THR A 398 4.21 -24.43 11.70
CA THR A 398 4.07 -23.03 12.15
C THR A 398 2.98 -22.30 11.37
N ASN A 399 3.38 -21.40 10.46
CA ASN A 399 2.50 -20.65 9.58
C ASN A 399 2.91 -20.95 8.11
N PRO A 400 1.96 -21.27 7.22
CA PRO A 400 2.23 -21.47 5.79
C PRO A 400 3.03 -20.35 5.13
N TRP A 401 2.85 -19.09 5.55
CA TRP A 401 3.58 -17.94 5.01
C TRP A 401 5.09 -18.01 5.23
N PHE A 402 5.55 -18.47 6.40
CA PHE A 402 6.99 -18.69 6.63
C PHE A 402 7.53 -19.80 5.73
N GLY A 403 6.74 -20.84 5.50
CA GLY A 403 7.08 -21.91 4.55
C GLY A 403 7.21 -21.39 3.11
N ILE A 404 6.30 -20.52 2.68
CA ILE A 404 6.35 -19.87 1.35
C ILE A 404 7.60 -18.98 1.25
N GLY A 405 7.87 -18.15 2.26
CA GLY A 405 9.06 -17.28 2.30
C GLY A 405 10.36 -18.07 2.18
N LEU A 406 10.51 -19.16 2.92
CA LEU A 406 11.68 -20.05 2.83
C LEU A 406 11.80 -20.75 1.48
N ALA A 407 10.69 -21.14 0.86
CA ALA A 407 10.69 -21.73 -0.48
C ALA A 407 11.22 -20.73 -1.52
N MET A 408 10.80 -19.46 -1.43
CA MET A 408 11.30 -18.38 -2.30
C MET A 408 12.81 -18.18 -2.15
N VAL A 409 13.31 -18.17 -0.92
CA VAL A 409 14.77 -18.11 -0.65
C VAL A 409 15.49 -19.30 -1.27
N ALA A 410 14.94 -20.52 -1.14
CA ALA A 410 15.53 -21.72 -1.73
C ALA A 410 15.59 -21.66 -3.27
N ILE A 411 14.54 -21.15 -3.92
CA ILE A 411 14.51 -20.96 -5.38
C ILE A 411 15.61 -19.99 -5.82
N THR A 412 15.73 -18.83 -5.14
CA THR A 412 16.78 -17.86 -5.44
C THR A 412 18.18 -18.47 -5.26
N LEU A 413 18.41 -19.22 -4.19
CA LEU A 413 19.68 -19.94 -3.98
C LEU A 413 19.94 -20.99 -5.06
N PHE A 414 18.92 -21.69 -5.53
CA PHE A 414 19.04 -22.66 -6.62
C PHE A 414 19.48 -21.99 -7.92
N ILE A 415 18.88 -20.84 -8.28
CA ILE A 415 19.28 -20.03 -9.44
C ILE A 415 20.74 -19.56 -9.29
N CYS A 416 21.11 -19.03 -8.12
CA CYS A 416 22.49 -18.64 -7.82
C CYS A 416 23.46 -19.83 -7.98
N SER A 417 23.05 -21.03 -7.59
CA SER A 417 23.84 -22.25 -7.69
C SER A 417 24.11 -22.65 -9.15
N ILE A 418 23.12 -22.50 -10.04
CA ILE A 418 23.29 -22.75 -11.47
C ILE A 418 24.30 -21.76 -12.06
N LEU A 419 24.20 -20.48 -11.73
CA LEU A 419 25.16 -19.45 -12.15
C LEU A 419 26.58 -19.79 -11.67
N LEU A 420 26.72 -20.22 -10.42
CA LEU A 420 28.00 -20.63 -9.85
C LEU A 420 28.56 -21.87 -10.54
N LEU A 421 27.72 -22.84 -10.91
CA LEU A 421 28.16 -24.04 -11.63
C LEU A 421 28.70 -23.68 -13.03
N ALA A 422 28.00 -22.80 -13.76
CA ALA A 422 28.45 -22.30 -15.06
C ALA A 422 29.77 -21.54 -14.92
N PHE A 423 29.89 -20.67 -13.90
CA PHE A 423 31.11 -19.95 -13.60
C PHE A 423 32.28 -20.90 -13.25
N ALA A 424 32.04 -21.92 -12.43
CA ALA A 424 33.04 -22.94 -12.10
C ALA A 424 33.59 -23.66 -13.35
N PHE A 425 32.74 -23.93 -14.35
CA PHE A 425 33.16 -24.52 -15.61
C PHE A 425 34.11 -23.61 -16.40
N ILE A 426 33.82 -22.31 -16.43
CA ILE A 426 34.67 -21.29 -17.06
C ILE A 426 36.02 -21.20 -16.31
N VAL A 427 35.98 -21.08 -14.98
CA VAL A 427 37.18 -20.98 -14.13
C VAL A 427 38.08 -22.20 -14.31
N LYS A 428 37.53 -23.42 -14.37
CA LYS A 428 38.30 -24.64 -14.59
C LYS A 428 39.07 -24.63 -15.91
N ARG A 429 38.56 -23.97 -16.96
CA ARG A 429 39.23 -23.86 -18.27
C ARG A 429 40.31 -22.78 -18.29
N ILE A 430 40.11 -21.67 -17.59
CA ILE A 430 40.97 -20.47 -17.71
C ILE A 430 42.04 -20.44 -16.61
N VAL A 431 41.69 -20.82 -15.38
CA VAL A 431 42.57 -20.72 -14.22
C VAL A 431 43.28 -22.06 -14.02
N LYS A 432 44.60 -22.07 -14.22
CA LYS A 432 45.41 -23.26 -13.94
C LYS A 432 45.58 -23.45 -12.42
N PRO A 433 45.46 -24.70 -11.91
CA PRO A 433 45.86 -25.00 -10.54
C PRO A 433 47.36 -24.77 -10.38
N PHE A 434 47.78 -24.34 -9.19
CA PHE A 434 49.20 -24.23 -8.84
C PHE A 434 49.84 -25.60 -8.61
#